data_AF-B2JT77-F1
#
_entry.id   AF-B2JT77-F1
#
_cell.length_a   1.000
_cell.length_b   1.000
_cell.length_c   1.000
_cell.angle_alpha   90.00
_cell.angle_beta   90.00
_cell.angle_gamma   90.00
#
_symmetry.space_group_name_H-M   'P 1'
#
loop_
_entity.id
_entity.type
_entity.pdbx_description
1 polymer ?
#
loop_
_entity_poly.entity_id
_entity_poly.type
_entity_poly.pdbx_seq_one_letter_code
_entity_poly.pdbx_strand_id
1 'polypeptide(L)'
;MGMPSAFITINGYGLKTTRLGYRRWRFKREDRAIRPMDRREYVYVTSAAVMRKRLTEAGYNRPALELEYLRTLQKISAEGAESYFRTRCCIGRYTSTQRAEACRRASLNDWLFALKENITNRKARISNPPDRVDDRGRPAEVDVLIDTLAYSESTIYPIKTEHLLNAFPCASLDCMAIAMLEVVPDTAECILDVTDLVNHELVYCFDDLKKVDETTGDDRYDI
;
A
#
# COMPACT_ATOMS: atom_id res chain seq x y z
N MET A 1 -22.89 -10.37 -2.65
CA MET A 1 -22.38 -9.03 -2.32
C MET A 1 -21.15 -9.19 -1.44
N GLY A 2 -20.08 -8.44 -1.71
CA GLY A 2 -18.93 -8.38 -0.81
C GLY A 2 -19.30 -7.68 0.51
N MET A 3 -18.54 -7.92 1.58
CA MET A 3 -18.73 -7.18 2.84
C MET A 3 -18.26 -5.72 2.67
N PRO A 4 -19.03 -4.74 3.17
CA PRO A 4 -18.65 -3.32 3.11
C PRO A 4 -17.25 -3.08 3.67
N SER A 5 -16.41 -2.35 2.92
CA SER A 5 -14.99 -2.21 3.25
C SER A 5 -14.43 -0.80 3.06
N ALA A 6 -13.42 -0.45 3.84
CA ALA A 6 -12.58 0.73 3.64
C ALA A 6 -11.20 0.34 3.12
N PHE A 7 -10.62 1.20 2.27
CA PHE A 7 -9.34 0.95 1.60
C PHE A 7 -8.36 2.10 1.80
N ILE A 8 -7.14 1.78 2.21
CA ILE A 8 -6.03 2.75 2.24
C ILE A 8 -5.19 2.54 0.98
N THR A 9 -4.94 3.62 0.24
CA THR A 9 -4.06 3.61 -0.93
C THR A 9 -3.05 4.75 -0.90
N ILE A 10 -1.88 4.53 -1.52
CA ILE A 10 -0.87 5.56 -1.80
C ILE A 10 -0.57 5.49 -3.30
N ASN A 11 -0.76 6.60 -4.03
CA ASN A 11 -0.58 6.66 -5.48
C ASN A 11 -1.39 5.58 -6.24
N GLY A 12 -2.58 5.24 -5.73
CA GLY A 12 -3.44 4.17 -6.25
C GLY A 12 -3.04 2.74 -5.85
N TYR A 13 -1.96 2.56 -5.08
CA TYR A 13 -1.56 1.24 -4.57
C TYR A 13 -2.24 0.94 -3.24
N GLY A 14 -2.96 -0.18 -3.17
CA GLY A 14 -3.59 -0.65 -1.92
C GLY A 14 -2.58 -1.03 -0.84
N LEU A 15 -2.68 -0.39 0.32
CA LEU A 15 -1.91 -0.72 1.52
C LEU A 15 -2.69 -1.58 2.49
N LYS A 16 -3.99 -1.34 2.68
CA LYS A 16 -4.81 -2.04 3.69
C LYS A 16 -6.29 -2.02 3.32
N THR A 17 -6.99 -3.08 3.68
CA THR A 17 -8.45 -3.17 3.65
C THR A 17 -8.97 -3.46 5.06
N THR A 18 -10.00 -2.74 5.47
CA THR A 18 -10.72 -2.98 6.74
C THR A 18 -12.19 -3.24 6.44
N ARG A 19 -12.77 -4.30 6.99
CA ARG A 19 -14.17 -4.68 6.76
C ARG A 19 -15.05 -4.13 7.87
N LEU A 20 -16.29 -3.75 7.51
CA LEU A 20 -17.36 -3.34 8.42
C LEU A 20 -17.04 -2.11 9.30
N GLY A 21 -16.02 -1.35 8.95
CA GLY A 21 -15.58 -0.19 9.72
C GLY A 21 -14.21 0.29 9.27
N TYR A 22 -13.74 1.36 9.89
CA TYR A 22 -12.41 1.90 9.62
C TYR A 22 -11.85 2.65 10.82
N ARG A 23 -10.53 2.79 10.85
CA ARG A 23 -9.85 3.82 11.65
C ARG A 23 -9.34 4.87 10.67
N ARG A 24 -9.46 6.14 11.03
CA ARG A 24 -8.88 7.25 10.25
C ARG A 24 -7.37 7.13 10.08
N TRP A 25 -6.69 6.27 10.85
CA TRP A 25 -5.24 6.08 10.79
C TRP A 25 -4.53 7.43 10.96
N ARG A 26 -3.76 7.89 9.97
CA ARG A 26 -3.06 9.19 9.96
C ARG A 26 -3.82 10.29 9.21
N PHE A 27 -5.04 10.02 8.76
CA PHE A 27 -5.93 11.03 8.21
C PHE A 27 -6.63 11.82 9.31
N LYS A 28 -6.89 13.09 9.03
CA LYS A 28 -7.60 14.02 9.90
C LYS A 28 -9.00 14.30 9.36
N ARG A 29 -9.85 14.97 10.14
CA ARG A 29 -11.25 15.22 9.74
C ARG A 29 -11.35 16.15 8.54
N GLU A 30 -10.44 17.10 8.47
CA GLU A 30 -10.28 18.08 7.40
C GLU A 30 -9.82 17.49 6.07
N ASP A 31 -9.28 16.25 6.06
CA ASP A 31 -8.92 15.57 4.81
C ASP A 31 -10.14 15.00 4.06
N ARG A 32 -11.34 15.06 4.66
CA ARG A 32 -12.56 14.55 4.03
C ARG A 32 -12.88 15.33 2.76
N ALA A 33 -13.14 14.60 1.69
CA ALA A 33 -13.64 15.14 0.43
C ALA A 33 -14.74 14.24 -0.13
N ILE A 34 -15.73 14.85 -0.77
CA ILE A 34 -16.70 14.15 -1.62
C ILE A 34 -16.26 14.40 -3.06
N ARG A 35 -15.89 13.36 -3.80
CA ARG A 35 -15.44 13.50 -5.20
C ARG A 35 -16.60 13.20 -6.15
N PRO A 36 -16.91 14.11 -7.09
CA PRO A 36 -17.85 13.82 -8.18
C PRO A 36 -17.12 13.01 -9.26
N MET A 37 -17.21 11.68 -9.16
CA MET A 37 -16.93 10.74 -10.26
C MET A 37 -18.29 10.29 -10.85
N ASP A 38 -18.36 9.10 -11.46
CA ASP A 38 -19.62 8.47 -11.89
C ASP A 38 -20.54 8.09 -10.72
N ARG A 39 -19.97 7.97 -9.51
CA ARG A 39 -20.66 7.84 -8.23
C ARG A 39 -19.94 8.72 -7.20
N ARG A 40 -20.69 9.30 -6.26
CA ARG A 40 -20.10 10.09 -5.16
C ARG A 40 -19.14 9.19 -4.37
N GLU A 41 -17.86 9.54 -4.38
CA GLU A 41 -16.86 8.89 -3.54
C GLU A 41 -16.71 9.66 -2.23
N TYR A 42 -16.66 8.95 -1.11
CA TYR A 42 -16.47 9.50 0.22
C TYR A 42 -15.07 9.10 0.70
N VAL A 43 -14.15 10.05 0.65
CA VAL A 43 -12.72 9.78 0.85
C VAL A 43 -12.09 10.73 1.86
N TYR A 44 -11.06 10.26 2.53
CA TYR A 44 -10.05 11.12 3.14
C TYR A 44 -8.87 11.20 2.17
N VAL A 45 -8.47 12.40 1.77
CA VAL A 45 -7.36 12.62 0.83
C VAL A 45 -6.33 13.58 1.41
N THR A 46 -5.05 13.24 1.26
CA THR A 46 -3.95 14.17 1.48
C THR A 46 -2.79 13.85 0.53
N SER A 47 -1.75 14.68 0.49
CA SER A 47 -0.57 14.41 -0.33
C SER A 47 0.45 13.51 0.39
N ALA A 48 1.29 12.83 -0.38
CA ALA A 48 2.40 12.03 0.13
C ALA A 48 3.32 12.85 1.04
N ALA A 49 3.60 14.11 0.70
CA ALA A 49 4.38 15.01 1.55
C ALA A 49 3.75 15.22 2.93
N VAL A 50 2.44 15.49 2.99
CA VAL A 50 1.71 15.69 4.25
C VAL A 50 1.65 14.39 5.04
N MET A 51 1.40 13.25 4.38
CA MET A 51 1.38 11.95 5.04
C MET A 51 2.74 11.59 5.64
N ARG A 52 3.83 11.84 4.91
CA ARG A 52 5.21 11.60 5.40
C ARG A 52 5.50 12.42 6.65
N LYS A 53 5.09 13.69 6.67
CA LYS A 53 5.21 14.55 7.85
C LYS A 53 4.48 13.97 9.06
N ARG A 54 3.22 13.56 8.88
CA ARG A 54 2.39 12.99 9.96
C ARG A 54 2.95 11.66 10.50
N LEU A 55 3.50 10.82 9.62
CA LEU A 55 4.19 9.59 10.03
C LEU A 55 5.46 9.90 10.82
N THR A 56 6.23 10.89 10.37
CA THR A 56 7.45 11.35 11.06
C THR A 56 7.12 11.87 12.47
N GLU A 57 6.08 12.70 12.59
CA GLU A 57 5.56 13.18 13.89
C GLU A 57 5.10 12.05 14.81
N ALA A 58 4.65 10.93 14.23
CA ALA A 58 4.28 9.72 14.97
C ALA A 58 5.46 8.77 15.26
N GLY A 59 6.70 9.18 14.93
CA GLY A 59 7.91 8.38 15.15
C GLY A 59 8.26 7.40 14.02
N TYR A 60 7.55 7.44 12.89
CA TYR A 60 7.80 6.59 11.73
C TYR A 60 8.54 7.36 10.65
N ASN A 61 9.76 6.94 10.36
CA ASN A 61 10.64 7.55 9.37
C ASN A 61 11.53 6.46 8.74
N ARG A 62 12.46 6.87 7.88
CA ARG A 62 13.41 5.97 7.22
C ARG A 62 14.17 5.07 8.22
N PRO A 63 14.76 5.59 9.32
CA PRO A 63 15.35 4.76 10.37
C PRO A 63 14.40 3.75 11.01
N ALA A 64 13.14 4.13 11.28
CA ALA A 64 12.16 3.21 11.86
C ALA A 64 11.85 2.03 10.92
N LEU A 65 11.72 2.32 9.62
CA LEU A 65 11.56 1.30 8.57
C LEU A 65 12.78 0.37 8.51
N GLU A 66 13.99 0.92 8.55
CA GLU A 66 15.23 0.14 8.54
C GLU A 66 15.35 -0.78 9.75
N LEU A 67 15.00 -0.28 10.93
CA LEU A 67 14.97 -1.09 12.15
C LEU A 67 13.95 -2.24 12.05
N GLU A 68 12.76 -1.99 11.51
CA GLU A 68 11.76 -3.04 11.31
C GLU A 68 12.18 -4.08 10.26
N TYR A 69 12.85 -3.64 9.20
CA TYR A 69 13.46 -4.49 8.20
C TYR A 69 14.54 -5.41 8.79
N LEU A 70 15.44 -4.88 9.60
CA LEU A 70 16.47 -5.69 10.26
C LEU A 70 15.87 -6.69 11.24
N ARG A 71 14.87 -6.28 12.04
CA ARG A 71 14.13 -7.17 12.94
C ARG A 71 13.42 -8.29 12.18
N THR A 72 12.89 -7.98 11.02
CA THR A 72 12.27 -8.94 10.11
C THR A 72 13.29 -9.98 9.65
N LEU A 73 14.45 -9.56 9.15
CA LEU A 73 15.51 -10.48 8.72
C LEU A 73 16.04 -11.34 9.88
N GLN A 74 16.15 -10.77 11.08
CA GLN A 74 16.56 -11.52 12.26
C GLN A 74 15.56 -12.61 12.61
N LYS A 75 14.25 -12.33 12.57
CA LYS A 75 13.19 -13.32 12.82
C LYS A 75 13.21 -14.45 11.79
N ILE A 76 13.36 -14.10 10.53
CA ILE A 76 13.48 -15.07 9.43
C ILE A 76 14.69 -15.98 9.67
N SER A 77 15.84 -15.41 10.04
CA SER A 77 17.07 -16.17 10.29
C SER A 77 16.94 -17.09 11.51
N ALA A 78 16.26 -16.63 12.56
CA ALA A 78 16.03 -17.42 13.77
C ALA A 78 15.09 -18.61 13.56
N GLU A 79 14.15 -18.51 12.62
CA GLU A 79 13.24 -19.61 12.27
C GLU A 79 13.97 -20.78 11.60
N GLY A 80 15.12 -20.54 10.96
CA GLY A 80 15.97 -21.58 10.36
C GLY A 80 15.38 -22.25 9.10
N ALA A 81 14.27 -21.74 8.57
CA ALA A 81 13.64 -22.29 7.36
C ALA A 81 14.42 -21.90 6.09
N GLU A 82 14.85 -22.90 5.30
CA GLU A 82 15.49 -22.68 3.99
C GLU A 82 14.59 -21.91 3.01
N SER A 83 13.27 -22.04 3.17
CA SER A 83 12.24 -21.36 2.39
C SER A 83 11.17 -20.77 3.31
N TYR A 84 11.27 -19.48 3.59
CA TYR A 84 10.27 -18.74 4.36
C TYR A 84 9.22 -18.01 3.49
N PHE A 85 9.25 -18.24 2.17
CA PHE A 85 8.12 -17.94 1.30
C PHE A 85 7.23 -19.16 1.19
N ARG A 86 5.91 -18.99 1.39
CA ARG A 86 4.94 -20.10 1.24
C ARG A 86 5.04 -20.72 -0.15
N THR A 87 4.92 -22.05 -0.26
CA THR A 87 5.01 -22.79 -1.53
C THR A 87 4.06 -22.29 -2.62
N ARG A 88 2.91 -21.68 -2.26
CA ARG A 88 1.99 -21.03 -3.23
C ARG A 88 2.62 -19.84 -3.98
N CYS A 89 3.78 -19.33 -3.54
CA CYS A 89 4.61 -18.35 -4.26
C CYS A 89 5.34 -18.95 -5.48
N CYS A 90 5.15 -20.23 -5.80
CA CYS A 90 5.75 -20.89 -6.97
C CYS A 90 5.12 -20.46 -8.31
N ILE A 91 4.05 -19.66 -8.29
CA ILE A 91 3.49 -19.02 -9.48
C ILE A 91 4.32 -17.77 -9.77
N GLY A 92 5.34 -17.92 -10.61
CA GLY A 92 6.29 -16.87 -11.03
C GLY A 92 7.55 -17.47 -11.66
N ARG A 93 8.51 -16.64 -12.09
CA ARG A 93 9.75 -17.11 -12.77
C ARG A 93 10.72 -17.82 -11.81
N TYR A 94 10.60 -17.59 -10.50
CA TYR A 94 11.58 -17.98 -9.49
C TYR A 94 11.00 -18.89 -8.39
N THR A 95 11.82 -19.82 -7.92
CA THR A 95 11.47 -20.75 -6.83
C THR A 95 11.44 -20.05 -5.47
N SER A 96 10.79 -20.66 -4.47
CA SER A 96 10.74 -20.10 -3.11
C SER A 96 12.13 -19.97 -2.48
N THR A 97 13.06 -20.89 -2.78
CA THR A 97 14.47 -20.82 -2.35
C THR A 97 15.19 -19.65 -3.00
N GLN A 98 15.03 -19.42 -4.30
CA GLN A 98 15.62 -18.27 -4.99
C GLN A 98 15.12 -16.94 -4.43
N ARG A 99 13.81 -16.85 -4.13
CA ARG A 99 13.23 -15.68 -3.47
C ARG A 99 13.78 -15.48 -2.06
N ALA A 100 13.90 -16.54 -1.27
CA ALA A 100 14.47 -16.49 0.07
C ALA A 100 15.93 -16.07 0.06
N GLU A 101 16.72 -16.54 -0.91
CA GLU A 101 18.13 -16.14 -1.06
C GLU A 101 18.27 -14.68 -1.50
N ALA A 102 17.49 -14.24 -2.49
CA ALA A 102 17.47 -12.83 -2.90
C ALA A 102 17.06 -11.92 -1.75
N CYS A 103 16.02 -12.29 -0.99
CA CYS A 103 15.57 -11.53 0.18
C CYS A 103 16.64 -11.45 1.29
N ARG A 104 17.40 -12.53 1.54
CA ARG A 104 18.51 -12.56 2.51
C ARG A 104 19.68 -11.64 2.14
N ARG A 105 19.95 -11.49 0.85
CA ARG A 105 21.09 -10.68 0.35
C ARG A 105 20.72 -9.22 0.08
N ALA A 106 19.47 -8.97 -0.28
CA ALA A 106 18.97 -7.66 -0.64
C ALA A 106 18.98 -6.71 0.55
N SER A 107 19.54 -5.51 0.38
CA SER A 107 19.42 -4.39 1.31
C SER A 107 18.01 -3.77 1.27
N LEU A 108 17.70 -2.90 2.24
CA LEU A 108 16.47 -2.11 2.19
C LEU A 108 16.38 -1.22 0.94
N ASN A 109 17.50 -0.73 0.42
CA ASN A 109 17.52 0.07 -0.80
C ASN A 109 17.16 -0.77 -2.04
N ASP A 110 17.60 -2.03 -2.10
CA ASP A 110 17.22 -2.96 -3.18
C ASP A 110 15.72 -3.24 -3.16
N TRP A 111 15.15 -3.42 -1.96
CA TRP A 111 13.71 -3.56 -1.76
C TRP A 111 12.93 -2.30 -2.16
N LEU A 112 13.41 -1.10 -1.82
CA LEU A 112 12.79 0.15 -2.28
C LEU A 112 12.86 0.29 -3.80
N PHE A 113 13.99 -0.05 -4.41
CA PHE A 113 14.14 -0.01 -5.85
C PHE A 113 13.16 -0.97 -6.53
N ALA A 114 13.09 -2.22 -6.06
CA ALA A 114 12.13 -3.21 -6.53
C ALA A 114 10.67 -2.75 -6.35
N LEU A 115 10.36 -2.09 -5.23
CA LEU A 115 9.04 -1.53 -4.96
C LEU A 115 8.71 -0.39 -5.94
N LYS A 116 9.63 0.53 -6.18
CA LYS A 116 9.47 1.61 -7.18
C LYS A 116 9.20 1.05 -8.57
N GLU A 117 9.97 0.05 -8.98
CA GLU A 117 9.80 -0.65 -10.26
C GLU A 117 8.47 -1.42 -10.32
N ASN A 118 8.00 -2.00 -9.23
CA ASN A 118 6.69 -2.63 -9.16
C ASN A 118 5.57 -1.58 -9.30
N ILE A 119 5.75 -0.42 -8.66
CA ILE A 119 4.80 0.69 -8.66
C ILE A 119 4.67 1.37 -10.04
N THR A 120 5.79 1.52 -10.72
CA THR A 120 5.81 2.18 -12.02
C THR A 120 5.20 1.26 -13.08
N ASN A 121 5.54 -0.03 -13.04
CA ASN A 121 5.14 -0.97 -14.08
C ASN A 121 3.72 -1.53 -13.91
N ARG A 122 3.14 -1.68 -12.70
CA ARG A 122 1.75 -2.17 -12.58
C ARG A 122 0.75 -1.20 -13.19
N LYS A 123 1.03 0.12 -13.19
CA LYS A 123 0.22 1.11 -13.92
C LYS A 123 0.15 0.80 -15.42
N ALA A 124 1.12 0.09 -15.98
CA ALA A 124 1.13 -0.39 -17.36
C ALA A 124 0.52 -1.80 -17.54
N ARG A 125 0.24 -2.56 -16.47
CA ARG A 125 -0.17 -3.98 -16.48
C ARG A 125 -1.69 -4.19 -16.41
N ILE A 126 -2.48 -3.50 -17.23
CA ILE A 126 -3.92 -3.80 -17.39
C ILE A 126 -4.14 -5.03 -18.30
N SER A 127 -3.10 -5.59 -18.95
CA SER A 127 -3.25 -6.79 -19.77
C SER A 127 -1.96 -7.62 -19.73
N ASN A 128 -2.04 -8.81 -19.12
CA ASN A 128 -1.00 -9.85 -19.01
C ASN A 128 0.27 -9.48 -18.20
N PRO A 129 0.92 -10.48 -17.55
CA PRO A 129 2.23 -10.25 -16.94
C PRO A 129 3.20 -9.93 -18.08
N PRO A 130 3.85 -8.76 -18.08
CA PRO A 130 4.78 -8.41 -19.13
C PRO A 130 6.02 -9.27 -18.95
N ASP A 131 6.51 -9.79 -20.06
CA ASP A 131 7.92 -10.10 -20.24
C ASP A 131 8.71 -8.86 -19.81
N ARG A 132 9.16 -8.82 -18.55
CA ARG A 132 10.11 -7.80 -18.12
C ARG A 132 11.41 -8.17 -18.82
N VAL A 133 11.71 -7.38 -19.83
CA VAL A 133 12.98 -7.30 -20.55
C VAL A 133 14.11 -7.56 -19.55
N ASP A 134 14.89 -8.62 -19.78
CA ASP A 134 16.17 -8.84 -19.11
C ASP A 134 17.04 -7.60 -19.40
N ASP A 135 16.94 -6.58 -18.53
CA ASP A 135 17.57 -5.29 -18.73
C ASP A 135 19.05 -5.47 -18.36
N ARG A 136 19.89 -5.53 -19.40
CA ARG A 136 21.32 -5.86 -19.25
C ARG A 136 21.99 -4.86 -18.32
N GLY A 137 22.30 -5.29 -17.10
CA GLY A 137 22.97 -4.48 -16.07
C GLY A 137 22.25 -4.41 -14.73
N ARG A 138 20.98 -4.85 -14.66
CA ARG A 138 20.27 -5.00 -13.39
C ARG A 138 20.77 -6.24 -12.65
N PRO A 139 21.07 -6.17 -11.34
CA PRO A 139 21.38 -7.37 -10.57
C PRO A 139 20.19 -8.32 -10.63
N ALA A 140 20.42 -9.57 -11.06
CA ALA A 140 19.37 -10.59 -11.19
C ALA A 140 18.54 -10.76 -9.91
N GLU A 141 19.13 -10.48 -8.75
CA GLU A 141 18.49 -10.52 -7.44
C GLU A 141 17.33 -9.49 -7.32
N VAL A 142 17.44 -8.31 -7.95
CA VAL A 142 16.39 -7.28 -7.96
C VAL A 142 15.16 -7.73 -8.76
N ASP A 143 15.34 -8.46 -9.86
CA ASP A 143 14.21 -8.99 -10.62
C ASP A 143 13.45 -10.07 -9.84
N VAL A 144 14.15 -10.84 -9.01
CA VAL A 144 13.52 -11.76 -8.06
C VAL A 144 12.67 -10.99 -7.04
N LEU A 145 13.17 -9.86 -6.50
CA LEU A 145 12.40 -9.03 -5.56
C LEU A 145 11.16 -8.42 -6.21
N ILE A 146 11.31 -7.90 -7.44
CA ILE A 146 10.22 -7.33 -8.23
C ILE A 146 9.11 -8.35 -8.48
N ASP A 147 9.50 -9.56 -8.92
CA ASP A 147 8.58 -10.67 -9.16
C ASP A 147 7.90 -11.10 -7.85
N THR A 148 8.65 -11.10 -6.75
CA THR A 148 8.15 -11.38 -5.40
C THR A 148 7.11 -10.36 -4.93
N LEU A 149 7.28 -9.08 -5.24
CA LEU A 149 6.31 -8.02 -4.95
C LEU A 149 5.10 -8.03 -5.89
N ALA A 150 5.24 -8.58 -7.10
CA ALA A 150 4.16 -8.60 -8.09
C ALA A 150 3.07 -9.63 -7.75
N TYR A 151 3.42 -10.66 -6.98
CA TYR A 151 2.49 -11.73 -6.63
C TYR A 151 1.80 -11.44 -5.29
N SER A 152 0.50 -11.18 -5.31
CA SER A 152 -0.26 -10.75 -4.13
C SER A 152 -0.39 -11.81 -3.03
N GLU A 153 -0.20 -13.09 -3.35
CA GLU A 153 -0.18 -14.15 -2.34
C GLU A 153 1.22 -14.40 -1.77
N SER A 154 2.25 -13.72 -2.28
CA SER A 154 3.60 -13.83 -1.73
C SER A 154 3.63 -13.30 -0.31
N THR A 155 3.98 -14.17 0.62
CA THR A 155 3.99 -13.88 2.05
C THR A 155 5.30 -14.35 2.64
N ILE A 156 6.00 -13.45 3.34
CA ILE A 156 7.17 -13.78 4.16
C ILE A 156 6.67 -14.35 5.50
N TYR A 157 6.98 -15.62 5.76
CA TYR A 157 6.81 -16.27 7.06
C TYR A 157 8.05 -16.00 7.96
N PRO A 158 7.94 -15.94 9.30
CA PRO A 158 6.74 -16.00 10.15
C PRO A 158 6.03 -14.64 10.34
N ILE A 159 6.19 -13.71 9.40
CA ILE A 159 5.78 -12.32 9.62
C ILE A 159 4.30 -12.17 9.36
N LYS A 160 3.57 -11.75 10.39
CA LYS A 160 2.20 -11.29 10.24
C LYS A 160 2.21 -9.80 9.94
N THR A 161 1.88 -9.44 8.71
CA THR A 161 1.81 -8.06 8.23
C THR A 161 0.44 -7.44 8.53
N GLU A 162 0.42 -6.12 8.74
CA GLU A 162 -0.79 -5.31 8.88
C GLU A 162 -1.19 -4.62 7.56
N HIS A 163 -0.45 -4.88 6.49
CA HIS A 163 -0.59 -4.31 5.15
C HIS A 163 -0.68 -5.43 4.09
N LEU A 164 -1.08 -5.05 2.87
CA LEU A 164 -1.35 -5.99 1.77
C LEU A 164 -0.09 -6.49 1.04
N LEU A 165 1.05 -5.80 1.19
CA LEU A 165 2.32 -6.20 0.57
C LEU A 165 3.07 -7.21 1.45
N ASN A 166 2.50 -8.41 1.61
CA ASN A 166 2.99 -9.44 2.54
C ASN A 166 4.41 -9.96 2.24
N ALA A 167 4.94 -9.65 1.06
CA ALA A 167 6.26 -10.03 0.61
C ALA A 167 7.34 -8.98 0.91
N PHE A 168 6.96 -7.76 1.29
CA PHE A 168 7.92 -6.73 1.66
C PHE A 168 8.37 -6.96 3.12
N PRO A 169 9.67 -6.86 3.45
CA PRO A 169 10.21 -7.20 4.75
C PRO A 169 9.94 -6.14 5.85
N CYS A 170 8.68 -5.78 6.07
CA CYS A 170 8.21 -5.06 7.26
C CYS A 170 6.85 -5.63 7.71
N ALA A 171 6.44 -5.39 8.96
CA ALA A 171 5.16 -5.90 9.47
C ALA A 171 4.11 -4.79 9.63
N SER A 172 4.52 -3.61 10.09
CA SER A 172 3.61 -2.52 10.42
C SER A 172 3.08 -1.79 9.17
N LEU A 173 1.82 -1.34 9.26
CA LEU A 173 1.24 -0.49 8.22
C LEU A 173 2.03 0.83 8.04
N ASP A 174 2.50 1.41 9.15
CA ASP A 174 3.19 2.70 9.15
C ASP A 174 4.56 2.61 8.43
N CYS A 175 5.34 1.55 8.64
CA CYS A 175 6.61 1.36 7.91
C CYS A 175 6.40 1.01 6.44
N MET A 176 5.38 0.21 6.11
CA MET A 176 5.02 -0.01 4.70
C MET A 176 4.61 1.29 4.02
N ALA A 177 3.89 2.17 4.73
CA ALA A 177 3.57 3.49 4.22
C ALA A 177 4.83 4.35 4.00
N ILE A 178 5.79 4.34 4.93
CA ILE A 178 7.10 5.00 4.70
C ILE A 178 7.79 4.44 3.45
N ALA A 179 7.86 3.11 3.29
CA ALA A 179 8.49 2.50 2.12
C ALA A 179 7.81 2.93 0.81
N MET A 180 6.48 3.02 0.78
CA MET A 180 5.73 3.57 -0.36
C MET A 180 6.03 5.05 -0.61
N LEU A 181 6.08 5.86 0.45
CA LEU A 181 6.32 7.30 0.37
C LEU A 181 7.74 7.66 -0.06
N GLU A 182 8.72 6.78 0.12
CA GLU A 182 10.10 6.93 -0.39
C GLU A 182 10.18 6.80 -1.91
N VAL A 183 9.21 6.12 -2.54
CA VAL A 183 9.29 5.73 -3.96
C VAL A 183 8.25 6.40 -4.85
N VAL A 184 7.34 7.19 -4.27
CA VAL A 184 6.33 7.98 -4.99
C VAL A 184 6.65 9.47 -4.89
N PRO A 185 6.21 10.30 -5.86
CA PRO A 185 6.40 11.75 -5.76
C PRO A 185 5.60 12.33 -4.60
N ASP A 186 6.07 13.47 -4.07
CA ASP A 186 5.45 14.20 -2.96
C ASP A 186 4.01 14.66 -3.23
N THR A 187 3.67 14.83 -4.50
CA THR A 187 2.34 15.20 -4.99
C THR A 187 1.39 14.01 -5.10
N ALA A 188 1.87 12.77 -4.94
CA ALA A 188 1.01 11.60 -5.02
C ALA A 188 -0.08 11.63 -3.95
N GLU A 189 -1.29 11.21 -4.32
CA GLU A 189 -2.40 11.16 -3.37
C GLU A 189 -2.27 9.97 -2.42
N CYS A 190 -2.48 10.23 -1.14
CA CYS A 190 -2.79 9.22 -0.14
C CYS A 190 -4.29 9.28 0.13
N ILE A 191 -4.97 8.15 -0.03
CA ILE A 191 -6.43 8.09 0.06
C ILE A 191 -6.84 7.02 1.07
N LEU A 192 -7.78 7.35 1.94
CA LEU A 192 -8.61 6.38 2.66
C LEU A 192 -10.02 6.49 2.11
N ASP A 193 -10.41 5.49 1.33
CA ASP A 193 -11.73 5.36 0.74
C ASP A 193 -12.67 4.63 1.71
N VAL A 194 -13.77 5.28 2.06
CA VAL A 194 -14.82 4.75 2.93
C VAL A 194 -16.19 4.74 2.24
N THR A 195 -16.21 4.91 0.92
CA THR A 195 -17.42 5.03 0.08
C THR A 195 -18.40 3.90 0.33
N ASP A 196 -17.90 2.67 0.36
CA ASP A 196 -18.70 1.46 0.58
C ASP A 196 -19.37 1.48 1.97
N LEU A 197 -18.64 1.91 3.01
CA LEU A 197 -19.18 2.02 4.36
C LEU A 197 -20.25 3.11 4.48
N VAL A 198 -20.06 4.25 3.80
CA VAL A 198 -21.05 5.34 3.78
C VAL A 198 -22.31 4.91 3.04
N ASN A 199 -22.16 4.26 1.88
CA ASN A 199 -23.28 3.81 1.05
C ASN A 199 -24.11 2.72 1.72
N HIS A 200 -23.50 1.93 2.61
CA HIS A 200 -24.17 0.93 3.43
C HIS A 200 -24.63 1.47 4.80
N GLU A 201 -24.62 2.80 5.00
CA GLU A 201 -25.06 3.47 6.23
C GLU A 201 -24.35 2.99 7.51
N LEU A 202 -23.14 2.45 7.38
CA LEU A 202 -22.35 1.99 8.52
C LEU A 202 -21.60 3.13 9.21
N VAL A 203 -21.42 4.26 8.51
CA VAL A 203 -20.70 5.43 9.01
C VAL A 203 -21.33 6.73 8.51
N TYR A 204 -21.42 7.73 9.40
CA TYR A 204 -22.09 9.02 9.17
C TYR A 204 -21.11 10.20 9.04
N CYS A 205 -19.83 9.88 8.87
CA CYS A 205 -18.72 10.83 8.95
C CYS A 205 -18.62 11.83 7.80
N PHE A 206 -19.57 11.86 6.85
CA PHE A 206 -19.63 12.83 5.74
C PHE A 206 -20.96 13.59 5.68
N ASP A 207 -21.88 13.38 6.63
CA ASP A 207 -23.23 13.94 6.56
C ASP A 207 -23.25 15.48 6.67
N ASP A 208 -22.27 16.07 7.35
CA ASP A 208 -22.06 17.51 7.37
C ASP A 208 -21.67 18.07 5.99
N LEU A 209 -20.86 17.34 5.22
CA LEU A 209 -20.43 17.75 3.88
C LEU A 209 -21.53 17.55 2.82
N LYS A 210 -22.37 16.52 2.97
CA LYS A 210 -23.53 16.29 2.08
C LYS A 210 -24.52 17.46 2.13
N LYS A 211 -24.81 17.97 3.33
CA LYS A 211 -25.73 19.09 3.54
C LYS A 211 -25.26 20.38 2.87
N VAL A 212 -23.96 20.65 2.88
CA VAL A 212 -23.39 21.82 2.21
C VAL A 212 -23.55 21.71 0.70
N ASP A 213 -23.30 20.53 0.12
CA ASP A 213 -23.45 20.29 -1.33
C ASP A 213 -24.91 20.51 -1.78
N GLU A 214 -25.90 20.13 -0.97
CA GLU A 214 -27.33 20.35 -1.25
C GLU A 214 -27.74 21.82 -1.14
N THR A 215 -27.25 22.57 -0.15
CA THR A 215 -27.60 23.99 0.01
C THR A 215 -26.92 24.92 -1.00
N THR A 216 -25.79 24.50 -1.59
CA THR A 216 -25.09 25.32 -2.60
C THR A 216 -25.65 25.09 -4.02
N GLY A 217 -26.52 24.10 -4.19
CA GLY A 217 -27.20 23.79 -5.45
C GLY A 217 -28.52 24.52 -5.68
N ASP A 218 -29.03 25.25 -4.67
CA ASP A 218 -30.39 25.82 -4.65
C ASP A 218 -30.44 27.33 -5.01
N ASP A 219 -29.30 28.02 -5.13
CA ASP A 219 -29.23 29.46 -5.46
C ASP A 219 -29.43 29.77 -6.97
N ARG A 220 -30.14 28.93 -7.73
CA ARG A 220 -30.37 29.15 -9.18
C ARG A 220 -31.82 29.40 -9.60
N TYR A 221 -32.74 29.64 -8.68
CA TYR A 221 -34.06 30.16 -9.02
C TYR A 221 -34.52 31.19 -8.00
N ASP A 222 -34.03 32.41 -8.14
CA ASP A 222 -34.79 33.62 -7.82
C ASP A 222 -34.20 34.79 -8.62
N ILE A 223 -34.87 35.11 -9.74
CA ILE A 223 -35.22 36.43 -10.32
C ILE A 223 -35.75 36.18 -11.74
#